data_AF-A0A521I1K0-F1
#
_entry.id   AF-A0A521I1K0-F1
#
_cell.length_a   1.000
_cell.length_b   1.000
_cell.length_c   1.000
_cell.angle_alpha   90.00
_cell.angle_beta   90.00
_cell.angle_gamma   90.00
#
_symmetry.space_group_name_H-M   'P 1'
#
loop_
_entity.id
_entity.type
_entity.pdbx_description
1 polymer ?
#
loop_
_entity_poly.entity_id
_entity_poly.type
_entity_poly.pdbx_seq_one_letter_code
_entity_poly.pdbx_strand_id
1 'polypeptide(L)'
;MKLQDYPRPKNDNGIGLHFRLDLTETDNKPYISQGIEWLQIINAKWTLVAGQDWEQIGKAARLIYDAGIMPVCRLVCKIDKPFIDWETGVKTLHDLGIPAYMQIFNEPGDYREWKDENPKIDVFGTKWADAAGRVFGANGLPGMGGVLGQDEWLAAFNAVEGGASNPLWSQAWFCVHNYGSNHPPNYPYDDVNQKGTPCTPEEYAKYKFSMPFDELNALRRGKKNPGDTIFDDDTAVLRVHVFKKWMVDSLGYCLPMIGGEGGWQWQTEEDLRYPKLPDEFHAQYTREMFEWFRFGKLSDGTPLMDELFCCTAWIEADGQADSWWFGPLGTKQGTIDAVASIPSFVRKFSWDVSEPIIPQPIEIGLPPAIEIPSPVLTDPNVTRPLPDLDVNVPTEPEPLPVLEPTPVAPPADPPLISYTVQQGETLWGIAKKFGTTVEALVTANEIQDKNKVRAGQKLVIPR
;
A
#
# COMPACT_ATOMS: atom_id res chain seq x y z
N MET A 1 17.10 -19.50 -7.57
CA MET A 1 16.03 -19.78 -8.54
C MET A 1 16.04 -18.71 -9.61
N LYS A 2 15.60 -19.02 -10.84
CA LYS A 2 15.30 -17.96 -11.80
C LYS A 2 13.92 -17.39 -11.49
N LEU A 3 13.65 -16.17 -11.95
CA LEU A 3 12.36 -15.49 -11.71
C LEU A 3 11.15 -16.32 -12.19
N GLN A 4 11.27 -16.97 -13.35
CA GLN A 4 10.25 -17.85 -13.92
C GLN A 4 9.95 -19.12 -13.10
N ASP A 5 10.85 -19.51 -12.18
CA ASP A 5 10.72 -20.73 -11.37
C ASP A 5 10.00 -20.47 -10.05
N TYR A 6 9.75 -19.20 -9.67
CA TYR A 6 9.01 -18.88 -8.46
C TYR A 6 7.54 -19.35 -8.58
N PRO A 7 6.97 -19.98 -7.54
CA PRO A 7 5.58 -20.42 -7.55
C PRO A 7 4.63 -19.24 -7.76
N ARG A 8 3.67 -19.38 -8.68
CA ARG A 8 2.67 -18.36 -9.01
C ARG A 8 1.27 -18.99 -9.07
N PRO A 9 0.20 -18.22 -8.76
CA PRO A 9 -1.16 -18.71 -8.91
C PRO A 9 -1.45 -19.08 -10.37
N LYS A 10 -2.38 -20.02 -10.56
CA LYS A 10 -2.88 -20.34 -11.90
C LYS A 10 -3.61 -19.12 -12.47
N ASN A 11 -3.40 -18.85 -13.76
CA ASN A 11 -3.99 -17.69 -14.45
C ASN A 11 -3.63 -16.36 -13.75
N ASP A 12 -2.36 -16.24 -13.34
CA ASP A 12 -1.83 -15.06 -12.68
C ASP A 12 -2.15 -13.77 -13.47
N ASN A 13 -2.76 -12.83 -12.78
CA ASN A 13 -3.16 -11.52 -13.29
C ASN A 13 -2.53 -10.36 -12.50
N GLY A 14 -1.69 -10.65 -11.50
CA GLY A 14 -1.08 -9.63 -10.63
C GLY A 14 -2.03 -8.84 -9.74
N ILE A 15 -3.33 -9.17 -9.72
CA ILE A 15 -4.31 -8.55 -8.84
C ILE A 15 -4.24 -9.23 -7.49
N GLY A 16 -3.99 -8.43 -6.46
CA GLY A 16 -4.09 -8.86 -5.08
C GLY A 16 -4.80 -7.84 -4.21
N LEU A 17 -5.20 -8.28 -3.03
CA LEU A 17 -5.80 -7.44 -2.01
C LEU A 17 -5.03 -7.63 -0.72
N HIS A 18 -4.73 -6.54 -0.03
CA HIS A 18 -4.27 -6.69 1.35
C HIS A 18 -5.49 -6.88 2.24
N PHE A 19 -5.62 -8.07 2.82
CA PHE A 19 -6.77 -8.43 3.63
C PHE A 19 -6.35 -8.91 5.01
N ARG A 20 -6.69 -8.15 6.06
CA ARG A 20 -6.50 -8.59 7.44
C ARG A 20 -7.65 -9.49 7.85
N LEU A 21 -7.44 -10.79 7.69
CA LEU A 21 -8.34 -11.81 8.20
C LEU A 21 -8.33 -11.80 9.72
N ASP A 22 -9.50 -11.67 10.35
CA ASP A 22 -9.68 -12.29 11.66
C ASP A 22 -9.74 -13.79 11.41
N LEU A 23 -8.64 -14.46 11.74
CA LEU A 23 -8.46 -15.89 11.51
C LEU A 23 -9.23 -16.75 12.54
N THR A 24 -9.97 -16.12 13.45
CA THR A 24 -10.92 -16.82 14.34
C THR A 24 -12.26 -17.02 13.63
N GLU A 25 -12.36 -18.10 12.86
CA GLU A 25 -13.60 -18.48 12.20
C GLU A 25 -14.55 -19.20 13.17
N THR A 26 -15.80 -18.75 13.25
CA THR A 26 -16.88 -19.42 13.98
C THR A 26 -18.14 -19.41 13.12
N ASP A 27 -19.14 -20.23 13.44
CA ASP A 27 -20.42 -20.25 12.71
C ASP A 27 -21.09 -18.87 12.62
N ASN A 28 -20.80 -17.97 13.57
CA ASN A 28 -21.33 -16.60 13.61
C ASN A 28 -20.33 -15.54 13.11
N LYS A 29 -19.13 -15.94 12.67
CA LYS A 29 -18.04 -15.09 12.17
C LYS A 29 -17.25 -15.79 11.06
N PRO A 30 -17.83 -15.98 9.85
CA PRO A 30 -17.18 -16.67 8.73
C PRO A 30 -16.19 -15.76 7.97
N TYR A 31 -15.31 -15.06 8.69
CA TYR A 31 -14.48 -13.98 8.10
C TYR A 31 -13.53 -14.47 7.00
N ILE A 32 -13.06 -15.72 7.08
CA ILE A 32 -12.19 -16.30 6.07
C ILE A 32 -12.97 -16.58 4.80
N SER A 33 -14.10 -17.29 4.92
CA SER A 33 -14.97 -17.63 3.80
C SER A 33 -15.50 -16.38 3.09
N GLN A 34 -15.94 -15.37 3.84
CA GLN A 34 -16.40 -14.10 3.29
C GLN A 34 -15.26 -13.32 2.58
N GLY A 35 -14.06 -13.34 3.16
CA GLY A 35 -12.87 -12.78 2.53
C GLY A 35 -12.56 -13.37 1.17
N ILE A 36 -12.72 -14.69 1.04
CA ILE A 36 -12.52 -15.41 -0.22
C ILE A 36 -13.55 -14.96 -1.27
N GLU A 37 -14.81 -14.78 -0.90
CA GLU A 37 -15.84 -14.26 -1.81
C GLU A 37 -15.46 -12.88 -2.36
N TRP A 38 -14.93 -12.00 -1.51
CA TRP A 38 -14.48 -10.67 -1.93
C TRP A 38 -13.29 -10.72 -2.87
N LEU A 39 -12.29 -11.54 -2.55
CA LEU A 39 -11.15 -11.78 -3.44
C LEU A 39 -11.62 -12.31 -4.81
N GLN A 40 -12.63 -13.18 -4.83
CA GLN A 40 -13.21 -13.73 -6.05
C GLN A 40 -13.99 -12.68 -6.86
N ILE A 41 -14.72 -11.77 -6.22
CA ILE A 41 -15.46 -10.68 -6.89
C ILE A 41 -14.53 -9.84 -7.76
N ILE A 42 -13.34 -9.49 -7.26
CA ILE A 42 -12.36 -8.70 -8.00
C ILE A 42 -11.39 -9.57 -8.82
N ASN A 43 -11.66 -10.89 -8.90
CA ASN A 43 -10.81 -11.87 -9.55
C ASN A 43 -9.34 -11.83 -9.08
N ALA A 44 -9.11 -11.58 -7.79
CA ALA A 44 -7.76 -11.59 -7.23
C ALA A 44 -7.10 -12.97 -7.42
N LYS A 45 -5.77 -12.96 -7.51
CA LYS A 45 -4.93 -14.16 -7.55
C LYS A 45 -3.88 -14.19 -6.46
N TRP A 46 -3.72 -13.08 -5.74
CA TRP A 46 -2.78 -12.93 -4.63
C TRP A 46 -3.49 -12.33 -3.42
N THR A 47 -3.04 -12.69 -2.22
CA THR A 47 -3.47 -12.03 -0.98
C THR A 47 -2.44 -12.21 0.12
N LEU A 48 -2.37 -11.25 1.05
CA LEU A 48 -1.60 -11.40 2.28
C LEU A 48 -2.48 -12.00 3.38
N VAL A 49 -1.98 -13.01 4.06
CA VAL A 49 -2.57 -13.66 5.22
C VAL A 49 -1.73 -13.31 6.45
N ALA A 50 -2.23 -12.41 7.29
CA ALA A 50 -1.57 -11.98 8.52
C ALA A 50 -2.24 -12.58 9.75
N GLY A 51 -1.50 -13.35 10.55
CA GLY A 51 -2.04 -14.05 11.72
C GLY A 51 -1.15 -14.05 12.94
N GLN A 52 -1.70 -14.40 14.11
CA GLN A 52 -0.97 -14.41 15.38
C GLN A 52 -0.17 -15.69 15.62
N ASP A 53 -0.52 -16.77 14.91
CA ASP A 53 0.17 -18.06 14.98
C ASP A 53 0.04 -18.84 13.66
N TRP A 54 0.87 -19.88 13.50
CA TRP A 54 0.93 -20.68 12.28
C TRP A 54 -0.25 -21.62 12.07
N GLU A 55 -1.00 -21.97 13.13
CA GLU A 55 -2.19 -22.81 12.98
C GLU A 55 -3.32 -22.02 12.31
N GLN A 56 -3.56 -20.80 12.80
CA GLN A 56 -4.51 -19.86 12.22
C GLN A 56 -4.14 -19.51 10.77
N ILE A 57 -2.86 -19.18 10.54
CA ILE A 57 -2.35 -18.86 9.19
C ILE A 57 -2.51 -20.07 8.26
N GLY A 58 -2.16 -21.28 8.71
CA GLY A 58 -2.29 -22.50 7.91
C GLY A 58 -3.74 -22.79 7.49
N LYS A 59 -4.71 -22.63 8.40
CA LYS A 59 -6.14 -22.81 8.11
C LYS A 59 -6.62 -21.85 7.01
N ALA A 60 -6.33 -20.56 7.15
CA ALA A 60 -6.72 -19.59 6.13
C ALA A 60 -5.98 -19.77 4.81
N ALA A 61 -4.66 -20.02 4.86
CA ALA A 61 -3.86 -20.25 3.67
C ALA A 61 -4.41 -21.43 2.85
N ARG A 62 -4.85 -22.51 3.53
CA ARG A 62 -5.49 -23.66 2.86
C ARG A 62 -6.77 -23.27 2.12
N LEU A 63 -7.71 -22.61 2.80
CA LEU A 63 -8.97 -22.18 2.20
C LEU A 63 -8.76 -21.22 1.02
N ILE A 64 -7.83 -20.27 1.15
CA ILE A 64 -7.47 -19.32 0.10
C ILE A 64 -6.83 -20.03 -1.10
N TYR A 65 -5.91 -20.96 -0.84
CA TYR A 65 -5.25 -21.72 -1.91
C TYR A 65 -6.22 -22.66 -2.63
N ASP A 66 -7.18 -23.27 -1.92
CA ASP A 66 -8.25 -24.06 -2.53
C ASP A 66 -9.16 -23.22 -3.44
N ALA A 67 -9.33 -21.93 -3.12
CA ALA A 67 -10.01 -20.97 -3.97
C ALA A 67 -9.19 -20.50 -5.19
N GLY A 68 -7.98 -21.03 -5.39
CA GLY A 68 -7.11 -20.70 -6.53
C GLY A 68 -6.37 -19.36 -6.38
N ILE A 69 -6.23 -18.87 -5.15
CA ILE A 69 -5.54 -17.62 -4.81
C ILE A 69 -4.25 -17.98 -4.08
N MET A 70 -3.14 -17.32 -4.40
CA MET A 70 -1.85 -17.54 -3.74
C MET A 70 -1.80 -16.76 -2.42
N PRO A 71 -1.69 -17.44 -1.26
CA PRO A 71 -1.49 -16.78 0.03
C PRO A 71 -0.01 -16.45 0.23
N VAL A 72 0.24 -15.23 0.68
CA VAL A 72 1.52 -14.79 1.24
C VAL A 72 1.33 -14.71 2.75
N CYS A 73 2.19 -15.35 3.54
CA CYS A 73 1.92 -15.56 4.97
C CYS A 73 2.80 -14.67 5.85
N ARG A 74 2.18 -13.89 6.73
CA ARG A 74 2.83 -13.00 7.71
C ARG A 74 2.46 -13.41 9.13
N LEU A 75 3.45 -13.73 9.95
CA LEU A 75 3.26 -13.82 11.40
C LEU A 75 3.28 -12.42 12.01
N VAL A 76 2.18 -12.00 12.61
CA VAL A 76 2.07 -10.75 13.35
C VAL A 76 2.83 -10.91 14.66
N CYS A 77 3.99 -10.27 14.75
CA CYS A 77 4.85 -10.33 15.92
C CYS A 77 5.75 -9.11 16.03
N LYS A 78 6.18 -8.79 17.25
CA LYS A 78 7.17 -7.73 17.47
C LYS A 78 8.55 -8.18 16.97
N ILE A 79 9.28 -7.28 16.31
CA ILE A 79 10.59 -7.57 15.71
C ILE A 79 11.61 -8.00 16.78
N ASP A 80 11.56 -7.38 17.95
CA ASP A 80 12.46 -7.62 19.07
C ASP A 80 12.01 -8.78 19.99
N LYS A 81 11.06 -9.61 19.54
CA LYS A 81 10.71 -10.85 20.24
C LYS A 81 11.96 -11.73 20.37
N PRO A 82 12.21 -12.33 21.56
CA PRO A 82 13.43 -13.13 21.77
C PRO A 82 13.56 -14.31 20.82
N PHE A 83 12.44 -15.00 20.55
CA PHE A 83 12.37 -16.15 19.67
C PHE A 83 11.08 -16.16 18.86
N ILE A 84 11.22 -16.47 17.58
CA ILE A 84 10.14 -16.67 16.62
C ILE A 84 10.49 -17.95 15.85
N ASP A 85 9.57 -18.91 15.85
CA ASP A 85 9.74 -20.19 15.18
C ASP A 85 9.25 -20.08 13.73
N TRP A 86 10.16 -19.79 12.80
CA TRP A 86 9.81 -19.64 11.38
C TRP A 86 9.73 -20.98 10.67
N GLU A 87 10.53 -21.94 11.12
CA GLU A 87 10.65 -23.29 10.59
C GLU A 87 9.32 -24.06 10.69
N THR A 88 8.62 -23.94 11.82
CA THR A 88 7.26 -24.50 11.96
C THR A 88 6.29 -23.90 10.95
N GLY A 89 6.33 -22.58 10.71
CA GLY A 89 5.47 -21.94 9.71
C GLY A 89 5.69 -22.47 8.30
N VAL A 90 6.97 -22.60 7.89
CA VAL A 90 7.33 -23.20 6.59
C VAL A 90 6.83 -24.64 6.50
N LYS A 91 7.04 -25.43 7.56
CA LYS A 91 6.57 -26.82 7.61
C LYS A 91 5.04 -26.90 7.47
N THR A 92 4.29 -26.05 8.18
CA THR A 92 2.82 -26.01 8.10
C THR A 92 2.35 -25.80 6.67
N LEU A 93 2.94 -24.85 5.93
CA LEU A 93 2.55 -24.59 4.54
C LEU A 93 2.93 -25.75 3.61
N HIS A 94 4.12 -26.34 3.78
CA HIS A 94 4.54 -27.51 3.00
C HIS A 94 3.68 -28.75 3.26
N ASP A 95 3.31 -29.03 4.50
CA ASP A 95 2.41 -30.14 4.85
C ASP A 95 1.03 -29.96 4.18
N LEU A 96 0.61 -28.72 3.97
CA LEU A 96 -0.60 -28.36 3.24
C LEU A 96 -0.40 -28.34 1.71
N GLY A 97 0.81 -28.53 1.19
CA GLY A 97 1.11 -28.45 -0.24
C GLY A 97 1.07 -27.02 -0.81
N ILE A 98 1.32 -26.02 0.03
CA ILE A 98 1.29 -24.60 -0.32
C ILE A 98 2.74 -24.08 -0.40
N PRO A 99 3.10 -23.30 -1.43
CA PRO A 99 4.37 -22.59 -1.47
C PRO A 99 4.54 -21.68 -0.25
N ALA A 100 5.65 -21.82 0.47
CA ALA A 100 5.89 -21.10 1.72
C ALA A 100 6.44 -19.68 1.49
N TYR A 101 5.63 -18.79 0.92
CA TYR A 101 5.93 -17.34 0.88
C TYR A 101 5.79 -16.74 2.28
N MET A 102 6.92 -16.51 2.95
CA MET A 102 6.97 -16.03 4.33
C MET A 102 7.32 -14.53 4.35
N GLN A 103 6.36 -13.65 4.64
CA GLN A 103 6.69 -12.26 4.93
C GLN A 103 7.29 -12.19 6.34
N ILE A 104 8.57 -11.86 6.42
CA ILE A 104 9.30 -11.70 7.68
C ILE A 104 9.20 -10.24 8.10
N PHE A 105 8.53 -10.01 9.23
CA PHE A 105 8.20 -8.71 9.79
C PHE A 105 7.35 -7.83 8.86
N ASN A 106 6.87 -6.69 9.37
CA ASN A 106 6.04 -5.78 8.59
C ASN A 106 6.78 -4.49 8.21
N GLU A 107 6.83 -3.49 9.09
CA GLU A 107 7.42 -2.17 8.80
C GLU A 107 8.38 -1.78 9.94
N PRO A 108 9.70 -1.97 9.79
CA PRO A 108 10.64 -1.75 10.89
C PRO A 108 10.73 -0.30 11.37
N GLY A 109 10.38 0.68 10.53
CA GLY A 109 10.23 2.08 10.92
C GLY A 109 8.98 2.40 11.73
N ASP A 110 8.00 1.49 11.82
CA ASP A 110 6.79 1.70 12.61
C ASP A 110 7.04 1.32 14.09
N TYR A 111 6.82 2.28 14.99
CA TYR A 111 6.99 2.07 16.43
C TYR A 111 6.14 0.90 16.97
N ARG A 112 4.98 0.63 16.35
CA ARG A 112 4.07 -0.45 16.73
C ARG A 112 4.65 -1.84 16.47
N GLU A 113 5.75 -1.96 15.71
CA GLU A 113 6.45 -3.24 15.50
C GLU A 113 7.44 -3.58 16.62
N TRP A 114 7.64 -2.67 17.57
CA TRP A 114 8.63 -2.81 18.65
C TRP A 114 7.96 -2.94 20.02
N LYS A 115 8.58 -3.66 20.95
CA LYS A 115 8.05 -3.84 22.30
C LYS A 115 8.07 -2.54 23.12
N ASP A 116 9.11 -1.74 22.95
CA ASP A 116 9.31 -0.46 23.63
C ASP A 116 8.96 0.75 22.76
N GLU A 117 8.27 0.51 21.64
CA GLU A 117 7.82 1.56 20.71
C GLU A 117 8.96 2.43 20.18
N ASN A 118 10.18 1.86 20.12
CA ASN A 118 11.35 2.53 19.62
C ASN A 118 11.99 1.72 18.47
N PRO A 119 11.87 2.20 17.22
CA PRO A 119 12.50 1.58 16.06
C PRO A 119 14.02 1.44 16.19
N LYS A 120 14.54 0.24 15.86
CA LYS A 120 15.97 -0.09 15.95
C LYS A 120 16.41 -0.77 14.65
N ILE A 121 16.73 0.02 13.64
CA ILE A 121 16.95 -0.48 12.27
C ILE A 121 18.09 -1.51 12.19
N ASP A 122 19.19 -1.33 12.94
CA ASP A 122 20.27 -2.33 13.00
C ASP A 122 19.82 -3.66 13.63
N VAL A 123 18.95 -3.59 14.65
CA VAL A 123 18.36 -4.79 15.29
C VAL A 123 17.42 -5.46 14.31
N PHE A 124 16.63 -4.71 13.54
CA PHE A 124 15.81 -5.25 12.48
C PHE A 124 16.67 -6.01 11.46
N GLY A 125 17.75 -5.41 10.96
CA GLY A 125 18.61 -6.05 9.96
C GLY A 125 19.13 -7.42 10.42
N THR A 126 19.67 -7.48 11.63
CA THR A 126 20.16 -8.74 12.23
C THR A 126 19.06 -9.77 12.48
N LYS A 127 17.89 -9.33 12.96
CA LYS A 127 16.72 -10.20 13.18
C LYS A 127 16.16 -10.74 11.88
N TRP A 128 16.09 -9.91 10.84
CA TRP A 128 15.61 -10.31 9.53
C TRP A 128 16.57 -11.32 8.89
N ALA A 129 17.89 -11.08 8.94
CA ALA A 129 18.87 -12.00 8.37
C ALA A 129 18.82 -13.40 9.04
N ASP A 130 18.69 -13.47 10.36
CA ASP A 130 18.49 -14.74 11.09
C ASP A 130 17.20 -15.45 10.64
N ALA A 131 16.07 -14.73 10.63
CA ALA A 131 14.79 -15.26 10.21
C ALA A 131 14.81 -15.74 8.74
N ALA A 132 15.41 -14.97 7.84
CA ALA A 132 15.54 -15.31 6.43
C ALA A 132 16.39 -16.58 6.24
N GLY A 133 17.48 -16.72 7.00
CA GLY A 133 18.29 -17.93 7.04
C GLY A 133 17.51 -19.16 7.50
N ARG A 134 16.67 -19.03 8.53
CA ARG A 134 15.80 -20.12 9.03
C ARG A 134 14.74 -20.53 8.00
N VAL A 135 14.04 -19.56 7.42
CA VAL A 135 13.04 -19.81 6.37
C VAL A 135 13.69 -20.50 5.18
N PHE A 136 14.82 -19.99 4.70
CA PHE A 136 15.58 -20.59 3.60
C PHE A 136 16.06 -22.01 3.93
N GLY A 137 16.61 -22.23 5.14
CA GLY A 137 17.07 -23.54 5.60
C GLY A 137 15.95 -24.58 5.72
N ALA A 138 14.72 -24.13 5.99
CA ALA A 138 13.51 -24.95 5.97
C ALA A 138 12.91 -25.15 4.56
N ASN A 139 13.61 -24.69 3.51
CA ASN A 139 13.18 -24.71 2.11
C ASN A 139 11.94 -23.83 1.83
N GLY A 140 11.75 -22.76 2.61
CA GLY A 140 10.75 -21.72 2.38
C GLY A 140 11.29 -20.53 1.60
N LEU A 141 10.41 -19.58 1.28
CA LEU A 141 10.72 -18.38 0.50
C LEU A 141 10.76 -17.14 1.43
N PRO A 142 11.95 -16.66 1.84
CA PRO A 142 12.07 -15.56 2.79
C PRO A 142 11.72 -14.21 2.14
N GLY A 143 10.71 -13.54 2.70
CA GLY A 143 10.21 -12.24 2.26
C GLY A 143 10.71 -11.11 3.14
N MET A 144 11.26 -10.06 2.53
CA MET A 144 11.55 -8.81 3.23
C MET A 144 10.27 -8.00 3.42
N GLY A 145 9.78 -7.87 4.65
CA GLY A 145 8.57 -7.11 4.94
C GLY A 145 8.75 -5.61 4.81
N GLY A 146 7.79 -4.95 4.14
CA GLY A 146 7.41 -3.53 4.24
C GLY A 146 8.51 -2.49 4.44
N VAL A 147 9.69 -2.71 3.87
CA VAL A 147 10.79 -1.75 3.88
C VAL A 147 10.36 -0.51 3.10
N LEU A 148 10.24 0.62 3.80
CA LEU A 148 9.83 1.91 3.24
C LEU A 148 11.04 2.79 2.91
N GLY A 149 12.20 2.54 3.54
CA GLY A 149 13.41 3.33 3.38
C GLY A 149 14.64 2.55 2.91
N GLN A 150 15.59 3.24 2.26
CA GLN A 150 16.84 2.63 1.81
C GLN A 150 17.71 2.14 2.98
N ASP A 151 17.66 2.83 4.11
CA ASP A 151 18.37 2.48 5.33
C ASP A 151 17.92 1.13 5.91
N GLU A 152 16.61 0.87 5.91
CA GLU A 152 16.04 -0.41 6.32
C GLU A 152 16.48 -1.55 5.37
N TRP A 153 16.46 -1.30 4.05
CA TRP A 153 16.98 -2.25 3.06
C TRP A 153 18.45 -2.57 3.31
N LEU A 154 19.27 -1.54 3.45
CA LEU A 154 20.72 -1.68 3.65
C LEU A 154 21.03 -2.36 4.97
N ALA A 155 20.28 -2.11 6.05
CA ALA A 155 20.49 -2.78 7.32
C ALA A 155 20.27 -4.30 7.21
N ALA A 156 19.19 -4.72 6.55
CA ALA A 156 18.93 -6.14 6.34
C ALA A 156 19.91 -6.78 5.34
N PHE A 157 20.23 -6.10 4.24
CA PHE A 157 21.22 -6.56 3.27
C PHE A 157 22.62 -6.73 3.89
N ASN A 158 23.10 -5.74 4.64
CA ASN A 158 24.43 -5.75 5.26
C ASN A 158 24.53 -6.76 6.42
N ALA A 159 23.41 -7.14 7.03
CA ALA A 159 23.37 -8.15 8.09
C ALA A 159 23.50 -9.59 7.56
N VAL A 160 23.29 -9.82 6.25
CA VAL A 160 23.45 -11.14 5.65
C VAL A 160 24.94 -11.45 5.44
N GLU A 161 25.45 -12.44 6.17
CA GLU A 161 26.84 -12.90 6.03
C GLU A 161 27.11 -13.36 4.58
N GLY A 162 28.24 -12.94 4.00
CA GLY A 162 28.56 -13.17 2.59
C GLY A 162 27.87 -12.22 1.61
N GLY A 163 27.04 -11.29 2.09
CA GLY A 163 26.42 -10.22 1.30
C GLY A 163 25.64 -10.76 0.10
N ALA A 164 25.82 -10.14 -1.06
CA ALA A 164 25.15 -10.54 -2.31
C ALA A 164 25.46 -11.97 -2.78
N SER A 165 26.55 -12.59 -2.31
CA SER A 165 26.91 -13.97 -2.68
C SER A 165 26.22 -15.02 -1.82
N ASN A 166 25.46 -14.62 -0.78
CA ASN A 166 24.76 -15.57 0.07
C ASN A 166 23.65 -16.29 -0.72
N PRO A 167 23.56 -17.64 -0.65
CA PRO A 167 22.57 -18.41 -1.41
C PRO A 167 21.11 -18.11 -1.04
N LEU A 168 20.83 -17.52 0.13
CA LEU A 168 19.45 -17.19 0.53
C LEU A 168 18.76 -16.25 -0.46
N TRP A 169 19.52 -15.33 -1.08
CA TRP A 169 19.00 -14.38 -2.06
C TRP A 169 18.45 -15.05 -3.32
N SER A 170 18.78 -16.32 -3.54
CA SER A 170 18.26 -17.10 -4.66
C SER A 170 16.81 -17.57 -4.49
N GLN A 171 16.26 -17.47 -3.27
CA GLN A 171 14.87 -17.80 -2.94
C GLN A 171 14.13 -16.64 -2.25
N ALA A 172 14.85 -15.56 -1.91
CA ALA A 172 14.27 -14.39 -1.28
C ALA A 172 13.32 -13.64 -2.23
N TRP A 173 12.40 -12.87 -1.65
CA TRP A 173 11.51 -11.96 -2.34
C TRP A 173 11.32 -10.68 -1.52
N PHE A 174 10.85 -9.62 -2.16
CA PHE A 174 10.66 -8.30 -1.55
C PHE A 174 9.16 -7.99 -1.42
N CYS A 175 8.72 -7.67 -0.22
CA CYS A 175 7.34 -7.30 0.05
C CYS A 175 7.14 -5.81 -0.25
N VAL A 176 6.41 -5.52 -1.32
CA VAL A 176 6.19 -4.15 -1.77
C VAL A 176 5.07 -3.52 -0.98
N HIS A 177 5.34 -2.36 -0.38
CA HIS A 177 4.34 -1.47 0.20
C HIS A 177 4.22 -0.22 -0.68
N ASN A 178 3.51 -0.23 -1.81
CA ASN A 178 3.52 0.92 -2.73
C ASN A 178 2.28 1.82 -2.57
N TYR A 179 2.36 2.75 -1.61
CA TYR A 179 1.31 3.75 -1.38
C TYR A 179 1.42 4.92 -2.35
N GLY A 180 0.27 5.45 -2.79
CA GLY A 180 0.18 6.63 -3.66
C GLY A 180 -0.33 7.90 -2.96
N SER A 181 -0.47 7.89 -1.62
CA SER A 181 -1.04 9.00 -0.85
C SER A 181 -2.38 9.50 -1.45
N ASN A 182 -2.57 10.80 -1.68
CA ASN A 182 -3.65 11.38 -2.48
C ASN A 182 -3.19 11.85 -3.88
N HIS A 183 -2.10 11.29 -4.39
CA HIS A 183 -1.52 11.62 -5.70
C HIS A 183 -2.11 10.76 -6.83
N PRO A 184 -2.12 11.25 -8.09
CA PRO A 184 -2.50 10.43 -9.22
C PRO A 184 -1.48 9.29 -9.49
N PRO A 185 -1.87 8.21 -10.18
CA PRO A 185 -0.99 7.05 -10.44
C PRO A 185 0.32 7.35 -11.16
N ASN A 186 0.41 8.46 -11.89
CA ASN A 186 1.61 8.90 -12.59
C ASN A 186 2.47 9.91 -11.80
N TYR A 187 2.14 10.22 -10.54
CA TYR A 187 2.99 11.05 -9.68
C TYR A 187 4.43 10.48 -9.58
N PRO A 188 5.48 11.31 -9.50
CA PRO A 188 5.51 12.78 -9.45
C PRO A 188 5.49 13.47 -10.81
N TYR A 189 5.16 12.75 -11.89
CA TYR A 189 5.25 13.25 -13.27
C TYR A 189 3.99 13.99 -13.75
N ASP A 190 3.00 14.18 -12.87
CA ASP A 190 1.79 14.92 -13.19
C ASP A 190 2.01 16.44 -13.22
N ASP A 191 1.07 17.14 -13.84
CA ASP A 191 1.17 18.58 -14.08
C ASP A 191 1.10 19.43 -12.80
N VAL A 192 0.44 18.94 -11.73
CA VAL A 192 0.41 19.67 -10.45
C VAL A 192 1.81 19.69 -9.85
N ASN A 193 2.50 18.55 -9.79
CA ASN A 193 3.87 18.52 -9.26
C ASN A 193 4.87 19.18 -10.21
N GLN A 194 4.87 18.82 -11.50
CA GLN A 194 5.91 19.26 -12.44
C GLN A 194 5.81 20.75 -12.82
N LYS A 195 4.58 21.27 -12.95
CA LYS A 195 4.34 22.62 -13.49
C LYS A 195 3.71 23.57 -12.46
N GLY A 196 3.15 23.05 -11.37
CA GLY A 196 2.38 23.84 -10.41
C GLY A 196 1.04 24.30 -10.99
N THR A 197 0.42 23.46 -11.82
CA THR A 197 -0.84 23.78 -12.50
C THR A 197 -1.92 24.20 -11.50
N PRO A 198 -2.52 25.39 -11.64
CA PRO A 198 -3.51 25.89 -10.70
C PRO A 198 -4.79 25.05 -10.71
N CYS A 199 -5.42 24.91 -9.55
CA CYS A 199 -6.76 24.40 -9.39
C CYS A 199 -7.77 25.37 -10.01
N THR A 200 -8.68 24.87 -10.84
CA THR A 200 -9.73 25.70 -11.45
C THR A 200 -10.89 25.91 -10.46
N PRO A 201 -11.71 26.97 -10.62
CA PRO A 201 -12.90 27.14 -9.80
C PRO A 201 -13.86 25.94 -9.86
N GLU A 202 -13.97 25.28 -11.01
CA GLU A 202 -14.79 24.09 -11.21
C GLU A 202 -14.21 22.87 -10.48
N GLU A 203 -12.89 22.64 -10.56
CA GLU A 203 -12.20 21.58 -9.82
C GLU A 203 -12.38 21.79 -8.30
N TYR A 204 -12.18 23.03 -7.83
CA TYR A 204 -12.32 23.39 -6.43
C TYR A 204 -13.75 23.28 -5.91
N ALA A 205 -14.76 23.63 -6.74
CA ALA A 205 -16.16 23.46 -6.39
C ALA A 205 -16.60 21.99 -6.38
N LYS A 206 -16.01 21.16 -7.25
CA LYS A 206 -16.31 19.73 -7.36
C LYS A 206 -15.67 18.92 -6.24
N TYR A 207 -14.40 19.17 -5.95
CA TYR A 207 -13.60 18.34 -5.07
C TYR A 207 -13.33 19.01 -3.72
N LYS A 208 -13.24 18.21 -2.66
CA LYS A 208 -13.01 18.71 -1.30
C LYS A 208 -11.53 19.01 -1.13
N PHE A 209 -11.20 20.29 -0.99
CA PHE A 209 -9.90 20.78 -0.54
C PHE A 209 -10.04 21.35 0.87
N SER A 210 -9.09 21.07 1.75
CA SER A 210 -9.07 21.64 3.12
C SER A 210 -8.47 23.05 3.19
N MET A 211 -7.88 23.54 2.09
CA MET A 211 -7.22 24.85 2.00
C MET A 211 -8.05 25.84 1.16
N PRO A 212 -8.13 27.14 1.53
CA PRO A 212 -8.77 28.16 0.71
C PRO A 212 -8.23 28.23 -0.72
N PHE A 213 -9.10 28.51 -1.71
CA PHE A 213 -8.78 28.48 -3.14
C PHE A 213 -7.50 29.26 -3.52
N ASP A 214 -7.34 30.47 -3.00
CA ASP A 214 -6.18 31.32 -3.31
C ASP A 214 -4.89 30.78 -2.68
N GLU A 215 -4.98 30.24 -1.47
CA GLU A 215 -3.86 29.61 -0.74
C GLU A 215 -3.43 28.31 -1.43
N LEU A 216 -4.39 27.46 -1.83
CA LEU A 216 -4.14 26.24 -2.61
C LEU A 216 -3.36 26.56 -3.88
N ASN A 217 -3.82 27.56 -4.63
CA ASN A 217 -3.17 27.98 -5.87
C ASN A 217 -1.80 28.63 -5.64
N ALA A 218 -1.60 29.32 -4.51
CA ALA A 218 -0.29 29.79 -4.10
C ALA A 218 0.65 28.61 -3.77
N LEU A 219 0.14 27.60 -3.06
CA LEU A 219 0.88 26.40 -2.69
C LEU A 219 1.31 25.60 -3.94
N ARG A 220 0.39 25.30 -4.88
CA ARG A 220 0.72 24.60 -6.13
C ARG A 220 1.81 25.33 -6.92
N ARG A 221 1.75 26.68 -7.01
CA ARG A 221 2.80 27.47 -7.69
C ARG A 221 4.14 27.46 -6.95
N GLY A 222 4.12 27.55 -5.61
CA GLY A 222 5.32 27.62 -4.77
C GLY A 222 6.02 26.29 -4.55
N LYS A 223 5.31 25.18 -4.73
CA LYS A 223 5.78 23.79 -4.55
C LYS A 223 5.78 22.99 -5.85
N LYS A 224 5.91 23.66 -6.99
CA LYS A 224 6.20 22.96 -8.25
C LYS A 224 7.65 22.49 -8.23
N ASN A 225 7.88 21.27 -8.71
CA ASN A 225 9.20 20.66 -8.75
C ASN A 225 9.50 20.18 -10.18
N PRO A 226 9.93 21.07 -11.09
CA PRO A 226 10.16 20.71 -12.48
C PRO A 226 11.34 19.75 -12.62
N GLY A 227 11.11 18.59 -13.23
CA GLY A 227 12.13 17.58 -13.47
C GLY A 227 12.31 16.57 -12.34
N ASP A 228 11.61 16.72 -11.22
CA ASP A 228 11.62 15.73 -10.14
C ASP A 228 11.15 14.37 -10.65
N THR A 229 11.82 13.33 -10.17
CA THR A 229 11.53 11.94 -10.51
C THR A 229 11.10 11.16 -9.27
N ILE A 230 10.69 9.91 -9.47
CA ILE A 230 10.41 8.98 -8.36
C ILE A 230 11.60 8.74 -7.42
N PHE A 231 12.82 9.19 -7.79
CA PHE A 231 14.00 9.12 -6.92
C PHE A 231 14.20 10.39 -6.06
N ASP A 232 13.53 11.47 -6.42
CA ASP A 232 13.53 12.74 -5.67
C ASP A 232 12.30 12.84 -4.76
N ASP A 233 11.18 12.26 -5.20
CA ASP A 233 9.94 12.10 -4.44
C ASP A 233 9.33 10.70 -4.67
N ASP A 234 9.46 9.83 -3.68
CA ASP A 234 9.07 8.42 -3.71
C ASP A 234 7.73 8.15 -3.02
N THR A 235 6.92 9.18 -2.72
CA THR A 235 5.53 9.02 -2.24
C THR A 235 4.56 8.56 -3.34
N ALA A 236 5.11 8.16 -4.49
CA ALA A 236 4.38 7.63 -5.63
C ALA A 236 4.10 6.13 -5.48
N VAL A 237 2.97 5.69 -6.02
CA VAL A 237 2.70 4.25 -6.27
C VAL A 237 3.75 3.61 -7.21
N LEU A 238 4.47 4.43 -8.00
CA LEU A 238 5.55 4.05 -8.91
C LEU A 238 6.90 3.79 -8.21
N ARG A 239 6.98 3.94 -6.88
CA ARG A 239 8.21 3.70 -6.10
C ARG A 239 8.76 2.27 -6.20
N VAL A 240 8.03 1.34 -6.81
CA VAL A 240 8.54 0.02 -7.22
C VAL A 240 9.85 0.11 -8.02
N HIS A 241 10.06 1.18 -8.80
CA HIS A 241 11.33 1.44 -9.48
C HIS A 241 12.48 1.79 -8.53
N VAL A 242 12.18 2.47 -7.42
CA VAL A 242 13.16 2.78 -6.36
C VAL A 242 13.63 1.49 -5.70
N PHE A 243 12.70 0.61 -5.33
CA PHE A 243 13.02 -0.70 -4.75
C PHE A 243 13.86 -1.55 -5.70
N LYS A 244 13.48 -1.60 -6.98
CA LYS A 244 14.27 -2.27 -8.02
C LYS A 244 15.70 -1.73 -8.07
N LYS A 245 15.87 -0.41 -8.04
CA LYS A 245 17.20 0.21 -8.04
C LYS A 245 18.03 -0.23 -6.84
N TRP A 246 17.48 -0.20 -5.62
CA TRP A 246 18.20 -0.63 -4.43
C TRP A 246 18.67 -2.08 -4.53
N MET A 247 17.78 -2.98 -4.97
CA MET A 247 18.12 -4.39 -5.15
C MET A 247 19.18 -4.60 -6.24
N VAL A 248 19.06 -3.94 -7.39
CA VAL A 248 20.05 -4.06 -8.47
C VAL A 248 21.41 -3.51 -8.03
N ASP A 249 21.45 -2.37 -7.33
CA ASP A 249 22.69 -1.79 -6.84
C ASP A 249 23.37 -2.68 -5.77
N SER A 250 22.59 -3.37 -4.94
CA SER A 250 23.11 -4.23 -3.86
C SER A 250 23.40 -5.68 -4.29
N LEU A 251 22.51 -6.30 -5.06
CA LEU A 251 22.53 -7.71 -5.43
C LEU A 251 22.98 -7.96 -6.88
N GLY A 252 22.98 -6.94 -7.73
CA GLY A 252 23.19 -7.07 -9.18
C GLY A 252 21.96 -7.55 -9.96
N TYR A 253 20.84 -7.82 -9.27
CA TYR A 253 19.55 -8.20 -9.86
C TYR A 253 18.40 -7.80 -8.92
N CYS A 254 17.18 -7.79 -9.43
CA CYS A 254 15.98 -7.48 -8.64
C CYS A 254 15.33 -8.78 -8.15
N LEU A 255 14.98 -8.84 -6.86
CA LEU A 255 14.19 -9.94 -6.31
C LEU A 255 12.76 -9.87 -6.85
N PRO A 256 12.00 -10.98 -6.86
CA PRO A 256 10.56 -10.91 -7.08
C PRO A 256 9.93 -10.00 -6.04
N MET A 257 9.04 -9.13 -6.50
CA MET A 257 8.30 -8.15 -5.72
C MET A 257 6.86 -8.58 -5.65
N ILE A 258 6.37 -8.85 -4.44
CA ILE A 258 5.00 -9.27 -4.19
C ILE A 258 4.38 -8.21 -3.28
N GLY A 259 3.20 -7.72 -3.63
CA GLY A 259 2.48 -6.75 -2.79
C GLY A 259 2.23 -7.32 -1.39
N GLY A 260 2.65 -6.56 -0.38
CA GLY A 260 2.17 -6.72 0.99
C GLY A 260 0.97 -5.83 1.19
N GLU A 261 1.15 -4.53 0.98
CA GLU A 261 0.16 -3.48 1.16
C GLU A 261 0.35 -2.40 0.08
N GLY A 262 -0.56 -1.45 -0.08
CA GLY A 262 -0.35 -0.33 -0.99
C GLY A 262 -1.62 0.27 -1.55
N GLY A 263 -1.51 0.96 -2.69
CA GLY A 263 -2.61 1.69 -3.29
C GLY A 263 -2.85 3.03 -2.60
N TRP A 264 -4.11 3.45 -2.53
CA TRP A 264 -4.48 4.76 -2.02
C TRP A 264 -5.26 4.64 -0.74
N GLN A 265 -4.86 5.40 0.28
CA GLN A 265 -5.65 5.48 1.50
C GLN A 265 -6.88 6.34 1.23
N TRP A 266 -8.04 5.83 1.63
CA TRP A 266 -9.28 6.55 1.37
C TRP A 266 -9.31 7.86 2.13
N GLN A 267 -9.79 8.92 1.47
CA GLN A 267 -9.95 10.24 2.08
C GLN A 267 -8.65 10.81 2.65
N THR A 268 -7.49 10.30 2.25
CA THR A 268 -6.22 10.88 2.64
C THR A 268 -6.02 12.26 2.02
N GLU A 269 -5.27 13.11 2.71
CA GLU A 269 -4.96 14.49 2.33
C GLU A 269 -3.57 14.89 2.86
N GLU A 270 -2.60 13.98 2.74
CA GLU A 270 -1.23 14.26 3.18
C GLU A 270 -0.61 15.40 2.37
N ASP A 271 -0.88 15.46 1.06
CA ASP A 271 -0.47 16.57 0.22
C ASP A 271 -1.64 17.51 -0.10
N LEU A 272 -1.66 18.67 0.57
CA LEU A 272 -2.68 19.70 0.42
C LEU A 272 -2.76 20.32 -0.98
N ARG A 273 -1.80 20.04 -1.88
CA ARG A 273 -1.87 20.44 -3.30
C ARG A 273 -2.96 19.66 -4.05
N TYR A 274 -3.31 18.48 -3.58
CA TYR A 274 -4.27 17.57 -4.19
C TYR A 274 -5.54 17.51 -3.36
N PRO A 275 -6.71 17.21 -3.97
CA PRO A 275 -7.94 17.11 -3.19
C PRO A 275 -7.86 15.96 -2.19
N LYS A 276 -8.64 16.07 -1.12
CA LYS A 276 -8.93 14.92 -0.25
C LYS A 276 -9.50 13.80 -1.12
N LEU A 277 -8.84 12.65 -1.15
CA LEU A 277 -9.06 11.65 -2.21
C LEU A 277 -10.54 11.22 -2.32
N PRO A 278 -11.26 11.63 -3.38
CA PRO A 278 -12.67 11.31 -3.56
C PRO A 278 -12.85 9.87 -4.05
N ASP A 279 -14.06 9.32 -3.86
CA ASP A 279 -14.38 7.92 -4.23
C ASP A 279 -14.16 7.62 -5.72
N GLU A 280 -14.44 8.61 -6.60
CA GLU A 280 -14.19 8.54 -8.04
C GLU A 280 -12.71 8.29 -8.34
N PHE A 281 -11.81 9.04 -7.69
CA PHE A 281 -10.36 8.91 -7.90
C PHE A 281 -9.82 7.64 -7.28
N HIS A 282 -10.27 7.30 -6.07
CA HIS A 282 -9.88 6.03 -5.45
C HIS A 282 -10.21 4.82 -6.35
N ALA A 283 -11.42 4.81 -6.94
CA ALA A 283 -11.82 3.78 -7.89
C ALA A 283 -10.99 3.78 -9.17
N GLN A 284 -10.81 4.96 -9.78
CA GLN A 284 -10.03 5.12 -11.01
C GLN A 284 -8.57 4.70 -10.82
N TYR A 285 -7.92 5.19 -9.77
CA TYR A 285 -6.49 4.98 -9.51
C TYR A 285 -6.20 3.52 -9.20
N THR A 286 -7.03 2.89 -8.36
CA THR A 286 -6.91 1.47 -8.03
C THR A 286 -7.09 0.59 -9.27
N ARG A 287 -8.10 0.89 -10.10
CA ARG A 287 -8.31 0.18 -11.36
C ARG A 287 -7.10 0.34 -12.29
N GLU A 288 -6.60 1.57 -12.45
CA GLU A 288 -5.46 1.86 -13.32
C GLU A 288 -4.21 1.08 -12.91
N MET A 289 -3.91 1.02 -11.61
CA MET A 289 -2.80 0.23 -11.08
C MET A 289 -2.91 -1.25 -11.44
N PHE A 290 -4.10 -1.85 -11.36
CA PHE A 290 -4.29 -3.26 -11.73
C PHE A 290 -4.26 -3.48 -13.25
N GLU A 291 -4.71 -2.51 -14.04
CA GLU A 291 -4.59 -2.53 -15.51
C GLU A 291 -3.12 -2.50 -15.98
N TRP A 292 -2.16 -2.07 -15.14
CA TRP A 292 -0.72 -2.19 -15.46
C TRP A 292 -0.33 -3.60 -15.85
N PHE A 293 -0.85 -4.60 -15.14
CA PHE A 293 -0.56 -6.02 -15.39
C PHE A 293 -1.19 -6.52 -16.68
N ARG A 294 -2.35 -5.97 -17.08
CA ARG A 294 -3.01 -6.33 -18.34
C ARG A 294 -2.32 -5.70 -19.54
N PHE A 295 -1.88 -4.46 -19.40
CA PHE A 295 -1.22 -3.72 -20.47
C PHE A 295 0.30 -3.90 -20.52
N GLY A 296 0.91 -4.43 -19.46
CA GLY A 296 2.36 -4.55 -19.34
C GLY A 296 3.07 -3.19 -19.26
N LYS A 297 2.43 -2.17 -18.68
CA LYS A 297 2.89 -0.78 -18.68
C LYS A 297 2.38 -0.02 -17.46
N LEU A 298 3.26 0.74 -16.80
CA LEU A 298 2.93 1.60 -15.68
C LEU A 298 2.29 2.93 -16.14
N SER A 299 1.74 3.69 -15.19
CA SER A 299 1.05 4.97 -15.44
C SER A 299 1.95 6.08 -16.02
N ASP A 300 3.26 6.05 -15.77
CA ASP A 300 4.23 6.97 -16.40
C ASP A 300 4.62 6.56 -17.83
N GLY A 301 4.13 5.40 -18.26
CA GLY A 301 4.37 4.83 -19.56
C GLY A 301 5.59 3.92 -19.68
N THR A 302 6.29 3.65 -18.57
CA THR A 302 7.38 2.67 -18.55
C THR A 302 6.84 1.25 -18.66
N PRO A 303 7.55 0.31 -19.32
CA PRO A 303 7.16 -1.10 -19.31
C PRO A 303 7.06 -1.65 -17.89
N LEU A 304 6.03 -2.46 -17.64
CA LEU A 304 5.92 -3.20 -16.38
C LEU A 304 7.09 -4.18 -16.27
N MET A 305 7.74 -4.19 -15.12
CA MET A 305 8.86 -5.08 -14.84
C MET A 305 8.38 -6.50 -14.49
N ASP A 306 9.07 -7.52 -15.00
CA ASP A 306 8.72 -8.92 -14.72
C ASP A 306 8.80 -9.28 -13.24
N GLU A 307 9.67 -8.59 -12.50
CA GLU A 307 9.90 -8.82 -11.08
C GLU A 307 8.68 -8.45 -10.23
N LEU A 308 7.83 -7.51 -10.66
CA LEU A 308 6.62 -7.16 -9.92
C LEU A 308 5.54 -8.22 -10.19
N PHE A 309 5.31 -9.13 -9.25
CA PHE A 309 4.38 -10.25 -9.36
C PHE A 309 2.93 -9.85 -9.11
N CYS A 310 2.69 -8.98 -8.13
CA CYS A 310 1.37 -8.43 -7.87
C CYS A 310 1.46 -7.12 -7.09
N CYS A 311 0.36 -6.37 -7.10
CA CYS A 311 0.09 -5.34 -6.10
C CYS A 311 -1.04 -5.83 -5.19
N THR A 312 -1.00 -5.44 -3.91
CA THR A 312 -2.07 -5.74 -2.94
C THR A 312 -2.58 -4.42 -2.36
N ALA A 313 -3.58 -3.84 -3.03
CA ALA A 313 -4.13 -2.56 -2.60
C ALA A 313 -4.90 -2.69 -1.29
N TRP A 314 -4.84 -1.65 -0.47
CA TRP A 314 -5.95 -1.31 0.41
C TRP A 314 -7.07 -0.73 -0.46
N ILE A 315 -8.26 -1.29 -0.35
CA ILE A 315 -9.48 -0.70 -0.95
C ILE A 315 -10.26 0.11 0.12
N GLU A 316 -9.88 -0.02 1.40
CA GLU A 316 -10.42 0.72 2.54
C GLU A 316 -9.28 0.99 3.55
N ALA A 317 -9.08 2.25 3.94
CA ALA A 317 -8.20 2.63 5.05
C ALA A 317 -8.72 3.93 5.68
N ASP A 318 -9.18 3.88 6.92
CA ASP A 318 -9.28 5.04 7.80
C ASP A 318 -8.48 4.84 9.10
N GLY A 319 -8.16 5.95 9.75
CA GLY A 319 -7.14 6.09 10.80
C GLY A 319 -7.49 5.54 12.18
N GLN A 320 -8.37 4.55 12.29
CA GLN A 320 -8.61 3.76 13.51
C GLN A 320 -8.47 2.29 13.11
N ALA A 321 -7.26 1.74 13.29
CA ALA A 321 -6.87 0.41 12.81
C ALA A 321 -7.48 -0.77 13.60
N ASP A 322 -8.79 -0.73 13.87
CA ASP A 322 -9.58 -1.84 14.37
C ASP A 322 -10.45 -2.39 13.23
N SER A 323 -9.77 -3.10 12.32
CA SER A 323 -10.32 -3.91 11.21
C SER A 323 -11.29 -3.22 10.23
N TRP A 324 -11.25 -3.68 8.98
CA TRP A 324 -12.18 -3.45 7.86
C TRP A 324 -13.68 -3.26 8.21
N TRP A 325 -14.15 -3.58 9.42
CA TRP A 325 -15.55 -3.93 9.67
C TRP A 325 -16.43 -2.87 10.37
N PHE A 326 -15.93 -1.68 10.72
CA PHE A 326 -16.78 -0.65 11.35
C PHE A 326 -17.06 0.58 10.47
N GLY A 327 -16.62 0.57 9.21
CA GLY A 327 -17.03 1.54 8.18
C GLY A 327 -18.38 1.17 7.55
N PRO A 328 -19.30 2.13 7.29
CA PRO A 328 -20.59 1.81 6.68
C PRO A 328 -20.42 1.28 5.24
N LEU A 329 -20.88 0.04 5.03
CA LEU A 329 -21.13 -0.56 3.71
C LEU A 329 -21.88 0.44 2.81
N GLY A 330 -21.31 0.75 1.64
CA GLY A 330 -21.91 1.63 0.63
C GLY A 330 -20.98 2.69 0.06
N THR A 331 -19.94 3.12 0.79
CA THR A 331 -19.07 4.23 0.32
C THR A 331 -17.99 3.81 -0.68
N LYS A 332 -17.70 2.51 -0.86
CA LYS A 332 -16.57 2.02 -1.68
C LYS A 332 -16.94 1.04 -2.78
N GLN A 333 -18.24 0.78 -2.96
CA GLN A 333 -18.74 -0.14 -3.99
C GLN A 333 -18.21 0.25 -5.37
N GLY A 334 -18.08 1.55 -5.67
CA GLY A 334 -17.50 2.03 -6.93
C GLY A 334 -16.06 1.57 -7.19
N THR A 335 -15.23 1.41 -6.15
CA THR A 335 -13.86 0.87 -6.33
C THR A 335 -13.91 -0.63 -6.57
N ILE A 336 -14.72 -1.36 -5.82
CA ILE A 336 -14.92 -2.80 -6.01
C ILE A 336 -15.41 -3.06 -7.44
N ASP A 337 -16.44 -2.35 -7.88
CA ASP A 337 -17.01 -2.44 -9.23
C ASP A 337 -16.00 -2.06 -10.31
N ALA A 338 -15.18 -1.04 -10.07
CA ALA A 338 -14.14 -0.62 -11.01
C ALA A 338 -13.07 -1.68 -11.21
N VAL A 339 -12.66 -2.39 -10.15
CA VAL A 339 -11.70 -3.50 -10.23
C VAL A 339 -12.36 -4.77 -10.79
N ALA A 340 -13.56 -5.13 -10.31
CA ALA A 340 -14.31 -6.30 -10.77
C ALA A 340 -14.68 -6.23 -12.26
N SER A 341 -14.78 -5.02 -12.82
CA SER A 341 -15.01 -4.80 -14.25
C SER A 341 -13.75 -4.83 -15.12
N ILE A 342 -12.57 -5.08 -14.55
CA ILE A 342 -11.37 -5.40 -15.35
C ILE A 342 -11.60 -6.76 -16.02
N PRO A 343 -11.54 -6.87 -17.37
CA PRO A 343 -11.72 -8.15 -18.05
C PRO A 343 -10.69 -9.16 -17.59
N SER A 344 -11.10 -10.40 -17.32
CA SER A 344 -10.17 -11.49 -16.98
C SER A 344 -9.04 -11.62 -18.00
N PHE A 345 -7.82 -11.68 -17.51
CA PHE A 345 -6.61 -11.84 -18.33
C PHE A 345 -5.60 -12.74 -17.61
N VAL A 346 -4.68 -13.29 -18.38
CA VAL A 346 -3.44 -13.88 -17.86
C VAL A 346 -2.32 -12.95 -18.28
N ARG A 347 -1.54 -12.45 -17.33
CA ARG A 347 -0.44 -11.52 -17.62
C ARG A 347 0.63 -12.22 -18.45
N LYS A 348 1.35 -11.44 -19.26
CA LYS A 348 2.49 -11.93 -20.05
C LYS A 348 3.79 -11.40 -19.45
N PHE A 349 4.78 -12.27 -19.35
CA PHE A 349 6.15 -11.94 -18.95
C PHE A 349 7.08 -11.90 -20.16
N SER A 350 8.27 -11.31 -20.00
CA SER A 350 9.25 -11.24 -21.09
C SER A 350 9.73 -12.62 -21.58
N TRP A 351 9.60 -13.68 -20.78
CA TRP A 351 9.95 -15.05 -21.18
C TRP A 351 8.79 -15.84 -21.80
N ASP A 352 7.57 -15.29 -21.83
CA ASP A 352 6.40 -15.97 -22.42
C ASP A 352 6.35 -15.85 -23.96
N VAL A 353 7.41 -15.35 -24.60
CA VAL A 353 7.48 -15.22 -26.07
C VAL A 353 7.78 -16.56 -26.72
N SER A 354 6.78 -17.10 -27.43
CA SER A 354 6.97 -17.99 -28.57
C SER A 354 6.77 -17.21 -29.88
N GLU A 355 7.84 -17.18 -30.70
CA GLU A 355 8.00 -16.65 -32.07
C GLU A 355 8.26 -15.14 -32.31
N PRO A 356 9.14 -14.80 -33.28
CA PRO A 356 9.56 -13.43 -33.56
C PRO A 356 8.45 -12.61 -34.20
N ILE A 357 8.29 -11.38 -33.73
CA ILE A 357 7.39 -10.38 -34.30
C ILE A 357 7.90 -10.03 -35.70
N ILE A 358 7.17 -10.40 -36.75
CA ILE A 358 7.35 -9.80 -38.08
C ILE A 358 6.83 -8.35 -37.96
N PRO A 359 7.68 -7.32 -38.10
CA PRO A 359 7.23 -5.95 -37.97
C PRO A 359 6.31 -5.62 -39.15
N GLN A 360 5.04 -5.38 -38.87
CA GLN A 360 4.16 -4.70 -39.82
C GLN A 360 4.53 -3.21 -39.83
N PRO A 361 4.51 -2.53 -41.00
CA PRO A 361 4.82 -1.11 -41.07
C PRO A 361 3.88 -0.31 -40.18
N ILE A 362 4.44 0.50 -39.29
CA ILE A 362 3.68 1.44 -38.45
C ILE A 362 3.30 2.64 -39.33
N GLU A 363 2.02 2.77 -39.67
CA GLU A 363 1.48 4.08 -40.09
C GLU A 363 1.41 4.99 -38.87
N ILE A 364 2.20 6.05 -38.87
CA ILE A 364 2.21 7.06 -37.81
C ILE A 364 1.02 7.99 -38.04
N GLY A 365 -0.17 7.54 -37.65
CA GLY A 365 -1.32 8.38 -37.42
C GLY A 365 -1.43 8.71 -35.94
N LEU A 366 -1.23 9.97 -35.56
CA LEU A 366 -1.65 10.45 -34.24
C LEU A 366 -3.15 10.17 -34.09
N PRO A 367 -3.62 9.46 -33.04
CA PRO A 367 -5.05 9.36 -32.80
C PRO A 367 -5.59 10.76 -32.45
N PRO A 368 -6.72 11.20 -33.04
CA PRO A 368 -7.39 12.40 -32.57
C PRO A 368 -7.82 12.20 -31.11
N ALA A 369 -7.82 13.29 -30.34
CA ALA A 369 -8.32 13.31 -28.97
C ALA A 369 -9.72 12.68 -28.91
N ILE A 370 -9.89 11.69 -28.05
CA ILE A 370 -11.20 11.10 -27.79
C ILE A 370 -12.00 12.13 -27.00
N GLU A 371 -12.88 12.86 -27.68
CA GLU A 371 -14.00 13.54 -27.01
C GLU A 371 -14.93 12.47 -26.45
N ILE A 372 -15.01 12.39 -25.12
CA ILE A 372 -15.96 11.50 -24.44
C ILE A 372 -17.34 12.17 -24.52
N PRO A 373 -18.36 11.55 -25.15
CA PRO A 373 -19.71 12.11 -25.13
C PRO A 373 -20.29 12.01 -23.72
N SER A 374 -20.86 13.11 -23.24
CA SER A 374 -21.60 13.14 -21.98
C SER A 374 -22.78 12.15 -22.03
N PRO A 375 -23.02 11.32 -21.00
CA PRO A 375 -24.23 10.52 -20.95
C PRO A 375 -25.41 11.45 -20.64
N VAL A 376 -26.29 11.63 -21.63
CA VAL A 376 -27.65 12.12 -21.41
C VAL A 376 -28.44 10.97 -20.79
N LEU A 377 -28.72 11.09 -19.49
CA LEU A 377 -29.69 10.22 -18.80
C LEU A 377 -31.11 10.67 -19.16
N THR A 378 -31.77 9.92 -20.04
CA THR A 378 -33.23 9.95 -20.17
C THR A 378 -33.78 8.53 -20.11
N ASP A 379 -34.00 8.01 -18.90
CA ASP A 379 -35.09 7.07 -18.64
C ASP A 379 -35.47 7.08 -17.14
N PRO A 380 -36.68 7.52 -16.77
CA PRO A 380 -37.15 7.53 -15.39
C PRO A 380 -37.78 6.21 -14.89
N ASN A 381 -37.70 5.07 -15.60
CA ASN A 381 -38.29 3.83 -15.11
C ASN A 381 -37.51 2.54 -15.45
N VAL A 382 -36.55 2.18 -14.60
CA VAL A 382 -36.12 0.79 -14.43
C VAL A 382 -36.01 0.47 -12.95
N THR A 383 -37.15 0.12 -12.34
CA THR A 383 -37.20 -0.58 -11.06
C THR A 383 -37.04 -2.08 -11.30
N ARG A 384 -35.98 -2.68 -10.76
CA ARG A 384 -35.93 -4.12 -10.50
C ARG A 384 -36.03 -4.32 -8.98
N PRO A 385 -36.98 -5.13 -8.47
CA PRO A 385 -37.17 -5.31 -7.04
C PRO A 385 -36.05 -6.18 -6.45
N LEU A 386 -35.56 -5.79 -5.28
CA LEU A 386 -34.77 -6.62 -4.37
C LEU A 386 -35.71 -7.64 -3.68
N PRO A 387 -35.24 -8.85 -3.33
CA PRO A 387 -36.04 -9.78 -2.53
C PRO A 387 -36.19 -9.27 -1.09
N ASP A 388 -37.41 -9.33 -0.58
CA ASP A 388 -37.79 -8.93 0.78
C ASP A 388 -37.04 -9.75 1.84
N LEU A 389 -36.24 -9.06 2.67
CA LEU A 389 -35.76 -9.56 3.95
C LEU A 389 -36.55 -8.87 5.06
N ASP A 390 -37.48 -9.62 5.63
CA ASP A 390 -38.27 -9.26 6.80
C ASP A 390 -37.39 -9.43 8.06
N VAL A 391 -36.99 -8.32 8.67
CA VAL A 391 -36.43 -8.28 10.04
C VAL A 391 -36.97 -7.06 10.77
N ASN A 392 -38.00 -7.32 11.56
CA ASN A 392 -38.56 -6.44 12.56
C ASN A 392 -37.53 -6.21 13.69
N VAL A 393 -36.97 -4.99 13.79
CA VAL A 393 -36.14 -4.54 14.93
C VAL A 393 -36.61 -3.13 15.35
N PRO A 394 -36.78 -2.83 16.65
CA PRO A 394 -37.45 -1.62 17.12
C PRO A 394 -36.64 -0.35 16.85
N THR A 395 -37.36 0.72 16.46
CA THR A 395 -36.84 2.06 16.24
C THR A 395 -36.70 2.87 17.54
N GLU A 396 -35.62 3.67 17.56
CA GLU A 396 -35.36 4.87 18.37
C GLU A 396 -34.63 4.69 19.73
N PRO A 397 -33.39 5.21 19.87
CA PRO A 397 -32.83 5.52 21.18
C PRO A 397 -33.27 6.91 21.66
N GLU A 398 -33.63 7.02 22.94
CA GLU A 398 -33.97 8.28 23.61
C GLU A 398 -32.83 9.33 23.55
N PRO A 399 -33.15 10.63 23.50
CA PRO A 399 -32.14 11.69 23.51
C PRO A 399 -31.51 11.87 24.89
N LEU A 400 -30.18 11.92 24.94
CA LEU A 400 -29.40 12.24 26.14
C LEU A 400 -29.59 13.73 26.55
N PRO A 401 -29.49 14.05 27.86
CA PRO A 401 -29.73 15.41 28.37
C PRO A 401 -28.66 16.39 27.92
N VAL A 402 -29.10 17.56 27.43
CA VAL A 402 -28.26 18.69 27.03
C VAL A 402 -27.74 19.39 28.29
N LEU A 403 -26.42 19.36 28.50
CA LEU A 403 -25.77 20.22 29.49
C LEU A 403 -25.46 21.59 28.84
N GLU A 404 -25.90 22.67 29.48
CA GLU A 404 -25.58 24.02 29.03
C GLU A 404 -24.06 24.29 29.14
N PRO A 405 -23.43 24.94 28.13
CA PRO A 405 -22.01 25.25 28.18
C PRO A 405 -21.74 26.36 29.19
N THR A 406 -20.77 26.12 30.07
CA THR A 406 -20.19 27.14 30.94
C THR A 406 -19.31 28.10 30.12
N PRO A 407 -19.19 29.40 30.50
CA PRO A 407 -18.35 30.34 29.78
C PRO A 407 -16.87 29.97 29.92
N VAL A 408 -16.22 29.59 28.82
CA VAL A 408 -14.78 29.33 28.76
C VAL A 408 -14.06 30.65 28.44
N ALA A 409 -13.04 30.96 29.25
CA ALA A 409 -12.10 32.06 29.04
C ALA A 409 -11.40 31.93 27.66
N PRO A 410 -10.87 33.02 27.06
CA PRO A 410 -10.20 32.96 25.76
C PRO A 410 -9.04 31.93 25.78
N PRO A 411 -8.80 31.21 24.67
CA PRO A 411 -7.82 30.14 24.63
C PRO A 411 -6.42 30.70 24.86
N ALA A 412 -5.70 30.09 25.81
CA ALA A 412 -4.26 30.24 25.90
C ALA A 412 -3.61 29.39 24.79
N ASP A 413 -2.55 29.91 24.17
CA ASP A 413 -1.79 29.20 23.13
C ASP A 413 -1.39 27.79 23.59
N PRO A 414 -1.52 26.75 22.74
CA PRO A 414 -1.17 25.40 23.11
C PRO A 414 0.33 25.30 23.46
N PRO A 415 0.71 24.50 24.47
CA PRO A 415 2.11 24.37 24.87
C PRO A 415 2.94 23.74 23.74
N LEU A 416 3.91 24.50 23.24
CA LEU A 416 4.89 24.06 22.26
C LEU A 416 5.77 22.96 22.87
N ILE A 417 5.74 21.75 22.31
CA ILE A 417 6.64 20.67 22.72
C ILE A 417 7.97 20.86 22.00
N SER A 418 9.07 21.05 22.74
CA SER A 418 10.41 21.02 22.17
C SER A 418 10.94 19.60 22.16
N TYR A 419 11.21 19.07 20.98
CA TYR A 419 11.72 17.73 20.72
C TYR A 419 13.13 17.81 20.15
N THR A 420 14.04 16.94 20.60
CA THR A 420 15.38 16.85 20.01
C THR A 420 15.44 15.61 19.12
N VAL A 421 15.66 15.82 17.82
CA VAL A 421 15.78 14.78 16.79
C VAL A 421 16.87 13.80 17.20
N GLN A 422 16.53 12.52 17.26
CA GLN A 422 17.47 11.43 17.51
C GLN A 422 18.15 10.99 16.21
N GLN A 423 19.25 10.25 16.33
CA GLN A 423 19.95 9.73 15.15
C GLN A 423 19.05 8.78 14.37
N GLY A 424 18.87 9.05 13.06
CA GLY A 424 18.05 8.25 12.16
C GLY A 424 16.57 8.64 12.07
N GLU A 425 16.09 9.63 12.84
CA GLU A 425 14.70 10.08 12.71
C GLU A 425 14.47 10.97 11.48
N THR A 426 13.38 10.71 10.76
CA THR A 426 12.89 11.55 9.65
C THR A 426 11.74 12.44 10.10
N LEU A 427 11.45 13.52 9.37
CA LEU A 427 10.28 14.35 9.67
C LEU A 427 8.97 13.56 9.61
N TRP A 428 8.88 12.58 8.71
CA TRP A 428 7.72 11.70 8.61
C TRP A 428 7.56 10.84 9.88
N GLY A 429 8.64 10.23 10.35
CA GLY A 429 8.62 9.46 11.60
C GLY A 429 8.25 10.32 12.81
N ILE A 430 8.76 11.55 12.87
CA ILE A 430 8.45 12.51 13.95
C ILE A 430 6.99 12.98 13.87
N ALA A 431 6.50 13.28 12.67
CA ALA A 431 5.11 13.70 12.44
C ALA A 431 4.13 12.62 12.93
N LYS A 432 4.35 11.37 12.49
CA LYS A 432 3.58 10.19 12.92
C LYS A 432 3.66 9.96 14.43
N LYS A 433 4.84 10.10 15.04
CA LYS A 433 5.06 9.93 16.48
C LYS A 433 4.27 10.93 17.34
N PHE A 434 4.10 12.16 16.85
CA PHE A 434 3.43 13.22 17.60
C PHE A 434 2.01 13.53 17.12
N GLY A 435 1.48 12.78 16.15
CA GLY A 435 0.14 13.01 15.60
C GLY A 435 0.00 14.35 14.89
N THR A 436 1.08 14.82 14.24
CA THR A 436 1.12 16.06 13.45
C THR A 436 1.49 15.72 12.01
N THR A 437 1.63 16.71 11.13
CA THR A 437 2.07 16.51 9.73
C THR A 437 3.50 16.96 9.51
N VAL A 438 4.13 16.42 8.46
CA VAL A 438 5.48 16.86 8.05
C VAL A 438 5.46 18.35 7.73
N GLU A 439 4.40 18.83 7.10
CA GLU A 439 4.17 20.22 6.72
C GLU A 439 4.05 21.11 7.95
N ALA A 440 3.34 20.66 8.99
CA ALA A 440 3.22 21.39 10.24
C ALA A 440 4.60 21.48 10.93
N LEU A 441 5.39 20.41 10.94
CA LEU A 441 6.76 20.42 11.46
C LEU A 441 7.69 21.34 10.66
N VAL A 442 7.63 21.29 9.32
CA VAL A 442 8.43 22.15 8.44
C VAL A 442 8.10 23.61 8.68
N THR A 443 6.81 23.92 8.80
CA THR A 443 6.31 25.29 9.01
C THR A 443 6.69 25.81 10.39
N ALA A 444 6.48 25.02 11.44
CA ALA A 444 6.79 25.41 12.82
C ALA A 444 8.30 25.57 13.09
N ASN A 445 9.16 24.99 12.24
CA ASN A 445 10.61 24.97 12.44
C ASN A 445 11.40 25.63 11.30
N GLU A 446 10.72 26.27 10.35
CA GLU A 446 11.32 26.94 9.19
C GLU A 446 12.33 26.04 8.42
N ILE A 447 12.01 24.74 8.31
CA ILE A 447 12.92 23.76 7.71
C ILE A 447 12.93 23.93 6.19
N GLN A 448 14.07 24.34 5.64
CA GLN A 448 14.22 24.62 4.20
C GLN A 448 14.22 23.35 3.34
N ASP A 449 14.69 22.24 3.89
CA ASP A 449 14.82 20.96 3.17
C ASP A 449 14.31 19.82 4.06
N LYS A 450 13.17 19.23 3.67
CA LYS A 450 12.47 18.16 4.39
C LYS A 450 13.33 16.90 4.60
N ASN A 451 14.35 16.71 3.77
CA ASN A 451 15.23 15.54 3.79
C ASN A 451 16.52 15.77 4.61
N LYS A 452 16.72 16.96 5.20
CA LYS A 452 17.97 17.34 5.89
C LYS A 452 17.84 17.54 7.40
N VAL A 453 16.87 16.92 8.03
CA VAL A 453 16.75 16.97 9.50
C VAL A 453 17.85 16.11 10.13
N ARG A 454 18.61 16.69 11.06
CA ARG A 454 19.82 16.06 11.62
C ARG A 454 19.63 15.69 13.08
N ALA A 455 20.27 14.59 13.48
CA ALA A 455 20.41 14.23 14.88
C ALA A 455 20.90 15.41 15.72
N GLY A 456 20.26 15.65 16.86
CA GLY A 456 20.53 16.78 17.76
C GLY A 456 19.80 18.09 17.39
N GLN A 457 19.11 18.16 16.26
CA GLN A 457 18.29 19.32 15.91
C GLN A 457 17.07 19.42 16.84
N LYS A 458 16.82 20.61 17.39
CA LYS A 458 15.61 20.86 18.18
C LYS A 458 14.48 21.28 17.27
N LEU A 459 13.35 20.57 17.37
CA LEU A 459 12.11 20.87 16.69
C LEU A 459 11.04 21.29 17.69
N VAL A 460 10.29 22.31 17.34
CA VAL A 460 9.01 22.68 17.90
C VAL A 460 7.96 21.80 17.25
N ILE A 461 7.25 21.01 18.05
CA ILE A 461 6.19 20.13 17.58
C ILE A 461 4.86 20.88 17.74
N PRO A 462 4.21 21.31 16.63
CA PRO A 462 2.87 21.87 16.69
C PRO A 462 1.86 20.75 16.91
N ARG A 463 0.94 20.96 17.85
CA ARG A 463 -0.20 20.08 18.13
C ARG A 463 -1.48 20.64 17.53
#